data_AF-A0A2V5ZRJ4-F1
#
_entry.id   AF-A0A2V5ZRJ4-F1
#
_cell.length_a   1.000
_cell.length_b   1.000
_cell.length_c   1.000
_cell.angle_alpha   90.00
_cell.angle_beta   90.00
_cell.angle_gamma   90.00
#
_symmetry.space_group_name_H-M   'P 1'
#
loop_
_entity.id
_entity.type
_entity.pdbx_description
1 polymer ?
#
loop_
_entity_poly.entity_id
_entity_poly.type
_entity_poly.pdbx_seq_one_letter_code
_entity_poly.pdbx_strand_id
1 'polypeptide(L)' 'MKNIAPAISPASGMGDHKPANQAVLDWVHEVELLAKPQNIFWCDGSDREHQFLLEQAIKQNVLIKLNEEKVPRSFLHRS' A
#
# COMPACT_ATOMS: atom_id res chain seq x y z
N MET A 1 -14.93 -17.42 3.59
CA MET A 1 -13.46 -17.39 3.48
C MET A 1 -12.94 -16.25 4.33
N LYS A 2 -11.91 -16.44 5.16
CA LYS A 2 -11.31 -15.32 5.91
C LYS A 2 -10.61 -14.40 4.91
N ASN A 3 -10.92 -13.11 4.94
CA ASN A 3 -10.17 -12.11 4.19
C ASN A 3 -8.80 -11.95 4.85
N ILE A 4 -7.77 -12.53 4.24
CA ILE A 4 -6.41 -12.59 4.78
C ILE A 4 -5.60 -11.31 4.53
N ALA A 5 -6.07 -10.44 3.63
CA ALA A 5 -5.44 -9.16 3.32
C ALA A 5 -6.53 -8.15 2.90
N PRO A 6 -7.26 -7.55 3.87
CA PRO A 6 -8.26 -6.55 3.55
C PRO A 6 -7.62 -5.32 2.92
N ALA A 7 -8.38 -4.63 2.06
CA ALA A 7 -8.02 -3.31 1.59
C ALA A 7 -7.61 -2.41 2.76
N ILE A 8 -6.49 -1.71 2.57
CA ILE A 8 -6.03 -0.69 3.51
C ILE A 8 -6.71 0.63 3.17
N SER A 9 -7.28 1.29 4.16
CA SER A 9 -7.92 2.61 4.00
C SER A 9 -7.07 3.66 4.72
N PRO A 10 -6.46 4.60 3.99
CA PRO A 10 -5.68 5.67 4.62
C PRO A 10 -6.58 6.75 5.23
N ALA A 11 -5.99 7.60 6.06
CA ALA A 11 -6.60 8.86 6.47
C ALA A 11 -6.69 9.84 5.27
N SER A 12 -7.54 10.87 5.38
CA SER A 12 -7.69 11.89 4.34
C SER A 12 -6.34 12.52 3.92
N GLY A 13 -6.16 12.69 2.61
CA GLY A 13 -4.95 13.26 2.00
C GLY A 13 -3.78 12.28 1.87
N MET A 14 -4.07 11.00 1.64
CA MET A 14 -3.09 9.97 1.30
C MET A 14 -3.76 8.94 0.38
N GLY A 15 -3.02 8.40 -0.59
CA GLY A 15 -3.55 7.43 -1.56
C GLY A 15 -4.44 8.05 -2.64
N ASP A 16 -4.47 9.38 -2.74
CA ASP A 16 -5.29 10.16 -3.68
C ASP A 16 -4.45 10.94 -4.71
N HIS A 17 -3.15 10.62 -4.83
CA HIS A 17 -2.22 11.23 -5.78
C HIS A 17 -2.44 10.76 -7.23
N LYS A 18 -3.68 10.90 -7.70
CA LYS A 18 -4.10 10.50 -9.02
C LYS A 18 -3.44 11.40 -10.08
N PRO A 19 -2.79 10.83 -11.11
CA PRO A 19 -2.15 11.63 -12.14
C PRO A 19 -3.17 12.29 -13.07
N ALA A 20 -2.78 13.39 -13.71
CA ALA A 20 -3.59 14.05 -14.76
C ALA A 20 -3.46 13.36 -16.14
N ASN A 21 -2.56 12.39 -16.29
CA ASN A 21 -2.31 11.72 -17.56
C ASN A 21 -3.45 10.75 -17.90
N GLN A 22 -4.26 11.11 -18.91
CA GLN A 22 -5.44 10.34 -19.30
C GLN A 22 -5.12 8.89 -19.68
N ALA A 23 -4.02 8.64 -20.41
CA ALA A 23 -3.65 7.28 -20.82
C ALA A 23 -3.39 6.37 -19.62
N VAL A 24 -2.82 6.91 -18.53
CA VAL A 24 -2.64 6.18 -17.28
C VAL A 24 -3.98 5.90 -16.60
N LEU A 25 -4.89 6.87 -16.62
CA LEU A 25 -6.22 6.72 -16.01
C LEU A 25 -7.07 5.67 -16.72
N ASP A 26 -7.05 5.68 -18.05
CA ASP A 26 -7.78 4.71 -18.87
C ASP A 26 -7.25 3.29 -18.62
N TRP A 27 -5.92 3.13 -18.60
CA TRP A 27 -5.30 1.85 -18.30
C TRP A 27 -5.63 1.33 -16.90
N VAL A 28 -5.57 2.20 -15.87
CA VAL A 28 -5.94 1.78 -14.51
C VAL A 28 -7.41 1.38 -14.43
N HIS A 29 -8.30 2.06 -15.16
CA HIS A 29 -9.71 1.69 -15.24
C HIS A 29 -9.92 0.32 -15.93
N GLU A 30 -9.20 0.04 -17.01
CA GLU A 30 -9.23 -1.29 -17.65
C GLU A 30 -8.80 -2.40 -16.68
N VAL A 31 -7.72 -2.18 -15.91
CA VAL A 31 -7.24 -3.13 -14.89
C VAL A 31 -8.24 -3.27 -13.74
N GLU A 32 -8.88 -2.18 -13.31
CA GLU A 32 -9.91 -2.17 -12.26
C GLU A 32 -11.09 -3.07 -12.64
N LEU A 33 -11.58 -2.97 -13.88
CA LEU A 33 -12.69 -3.78 -14.38
C LEU A 33 -12.37 -5.29 -14.38
N LEU A 34 -11.10 -5.64 -14.63
CA LEU A 34 -10.62 -7.02 -14.63
C LEU A 34 -10.37 -7.57 -13.22
N ALA A 35 -9.56 -6.87 -12.43
CA ALA A 35 -9.10 -7.33 -11.12
C ALA A 35 -10.13 -7.14 -10.02
N LYS A 36 -11.09 -6.22 -10.20
CA LYS A 36 -12.15 -5.87 -9.24
C LYS A 36 -11.60 -5.67 -7.81
N PRO A 37 -10.59 -4.80 -7.64
CA PRO A 37 -10.01 -4.56 -6.33
C PRO A 37 -11.04 -3.91 -5.40
N GLN A 38 -10.84 -4.04 -4.10
CA GLN A 38 -11.69 -3.37 -3.10
C GLN A 38 -11.48 -1.84 -3.09
N ASN A 39 -10.28 -1.37 -3.44
CA ASN A 39 -9.93 0.04 -3.59
C ASN A 39 -8.69 0.21 -4.47
N ILE A 40 -8.51 1.43 -5.00
CA ILE A 40 -7.28 1.87 -5.67
C ILE A 40 -6.59 2.90 -4.76
N PHE A 41 -5.30 2.70 -4.52
CA PHE A 41 -4.47 3.60 -3.73
C PHE A 41 -3.40 4.20 -4.66
N TRP A 42 -3.44 5.53 -4.85
CA TRP A 42 -2.50 6.25 -5.70
C TRP A 42 -1.32 6.76 -4.87
N CYS A 43 -0.16 6.12 -5.04
CA CYS A 43 1.01 6.43 -4.23
C CYS A 43 1.63 7.80 -4.57
N ASP A 44 2.01 8.55 -3.53
CA ASP A 44 2.72 9.84 -3.64
C ASP A 44 4.22 9.75 -3.32
N GLY A 45 4.67 8.65 -2.70
CA GLY A 45 6.06 8.43 -2.31
C GLY A 45 6.53 9.22 -1.09
N SER A 46 5.62 9.85 -0.34
CA SER A 46 5.95 10.63 0.85
C SER A 46 6.39 9.74 2.03
N ASP A 47 7.14 10.32 2.97
CA ASP A 47 7.51 9.63 4.21
C ASP A 47 6.28 9.18 5.01
N ARG A 48 5.20 9.99 4.98
CA ARG A 48 3.94 9.69 5.68
C ARG A 48 3.28 8.45 5.08
N GLU A 49 3.24 8.36 3.75
CA GLU A 49 2.75 7.17 3.04
C GLU A 49 3.59 5.94 3.36
N HIS A 50 4.92 6.06 3.28
CA HIS A 50 5.83 4.97 3.56
C HIS A 50 5.61 4.39 4.98
N GLN A 51 5.51 5.26 6.00
CA GLN A 51 5.22 4.81 7.37
C GLN A 51 3.87 4.11 7.47
N PHE A 52 2.83 4.65 6.83
CA PHE A 52 1.50 4.04 6.82
C PHE A 52 1.52 2.63 6.21
N LEU A 53 2.13 2.45 5.04
CA LEU A 53 2.19 1.15 4.36
C LEU A 53 2.97 0.11 5.19
N LEU A 54 4.08 0.52 5.82
CA LEU A 54 4.83 -0.35 6.73
C LEU A 54 3.99 -0.77 7.94
N GLU A 55 3.28 0.16 8.57
CA GLU A 55 2.38 -0.17 9.69
C GLU A 55 1.30 -1.17 9.27
N GLN A 56 0.70 -1.01 8.10
CA GLN A 56 -0.31 -1.96 7.60
C GLN A 56 0.31 -3.34 7.34
N ALA A 57 1.49 -3.41 6.73
CA ALA A 57 2.17 -4.66 6.45
C ALA A 57 2.56 -5.43 7.73
N ILE A 58 2.96 -4.71 8.79
CA ILE A 58 3.21 -5.32 10.11
C ILE A 58 1.90 -5.80 10.74
N LYS A 59 0.83 -4.99 10.70
CA LYS A 59 -0.51 -5.38 11.21
C LYS A 59 -1.05 -6.64 10.52
N GLN A 60 -0.75 -6.80 9.24
CA GLN A 60 -1.14 -7.98 8.44
C GLN A 60 -0.16 -9.15 8.57
N ASN A 61 0.88 -9.05 9.41
CA ASN A 61 1.94 -10.04 9.58
C ASN A 61 2.71 -10.37 8.28
N VAL A 62 2.72 -9.46 7.30
CA VAL A 62 3.52 -9.57 6.06
C VAL A 62 4.98 -9.22 6.33
N LEU A 63 5.22 -8.24 7.22
CA LEU A 63 6.54 -7.77 7.60
C LEU A 63 6.80 -7.92 9.10
N ILE A 64 8.04 -8.26 9.44
CA ILE A 64 8.57 -8.28 10.80
C ILE A 64 9.61 -7.18 10.93
N LYS A 65 9.41 -6.23 11.85
CA LYS A 65 10.39 -5.18 12.14
C LYS A 65 11.65 -5.79 12.78
N LEU A 66 12.82 -5.46 12.23
CA LEU A 66 14.09 -5.95 12.75
C LEU A 66 14.58 -5.12 13.94
N ASN A 67 15.66 -5.57 14.57
CA ASN A 67 16.27 -4.86 15.69
C ASN A 67 16.87 -3.52 15.21
N GLU A 68 16.32 -2.41 15.70
CA GLU A 68 16.68 -1.05 15.26
C GLU A 68 18.12 -0.65 15.63
N GLU A 69 18.70 -1.17 16.71
CA GLU A 69 20.08 -0.87 17.09
C GLU A 69 21.09 -1.51 16.14
N LYS A 70 20.76 -2.69 15.61
CA LYS A 70 21.65 -3.46 14.72
C LYS A 70 21.44 -3.11 13.25
N VAL A 71 20.19 -2.97 12.83
CA VAL A 71 19.79 -2.76 11.43
C VAL A 71 18.60 -1.79 11.39
N PRO A 72 18.84 -0.47 11.53
CA PRO A 72 17.77 0.51 11.62
C PRO A 72 16.89 0.53 10.36
N ARG A 73 15.59 0.82 10.54
CA ARG A 73 14.59 0.95 9.45
C ARG A 73 14.51 -0.28 8.53
N SER A 74 14.78 -1.47 9.05
CA SER A 74 14.83 -2.72 8.27
C SER A 74 13.72 -3.69 8.67
N PHE A 75 13.22 -4.44 7.68
CA PHE A 75 12.10 -5.37 7.84
C PHE A 75 12.41 -6.71 7.17
N LEU A 76 11.88 -7.80 7.74
CA LEU A 76 11.96 -9.15 7.18
C LEU A 76 10.59 -9.57 6.66
N HIS A 77 10.55 -9.99 5.39
CA HIS A 77 9.44 -10.72 4.79
C HIS A 77 9.80 -12.20 4.67
N ARG A 78 8.80 -13.09 4.80
CA ARG A 78 8.94 -14.53 4.53
C ARG A 78 7.80 -14.94 3.59
N SER A 79 8.15 -15.37 2.38
CA SER A 79 7.24 -15.81 1.32
C SER A 79 6.72 -17.23 1.53
#